data_AF-A0A4Z0BZD6-F1
#
_entry.id   AF-A0A4Z0BZD6-F1
#
_cell.length_a   1.000
_cell.length_b   1.000
_cell.length_c   1.000
_cell.angle_alpha   90.00
_cell.angle_beta   90.00
_cell.angle_gamma   90.00
#
_symmetry.space_group_name_H-M   'P 1'
#
loop_
_entity.id
_entity.type
_entity.pdbx_description
1 polymer ?
#
loop_
_entity_poly.entity_id
_entity_poly.type
_entity_poly.pdbx_seq_one_letter_code
_entity_poly.pdbx_strand_id
1 'polypeptide(L)'
;MAAVLKDMGALPAPAKIQQLHHYAYRAKDAEETRHFYEDILGLPLYHIIQSDHVPSTGEYCPYTHFFFRLQDGSFIAFFDLGDDQVCEPSPNTPKWVNHISFRVDTIDDLKRMKERLEAHGVEVLGITDHHIFHSIYFFDPNGVRLELTAQLADEFQMLQESKTAHERLKEWTARKEQWRRDRAAGKAAQPLKPQQNDRPEFSK
;
A
#
# COMPACT_ATOMS: atom_id res chain seq x y z
N MET A 1 -24.75 -28.03 -13.35
CA MET A 1 -25.62 -27.00 -13.96
C MET A 1 -24.78 -25.77 -14.25
N ALA A 2 -24.77 -25.27 -15.49
CA ALA A 2 -24.10 -24.02 -15.81
C ALA A 2 -24.85 -22.87 -15.12
N ALA A 3 -24.15 -22.04 -14.36
CA ALA A 3 -24.73 -20.86 -13.75
C ALA A 3 -25.24 -19.93 -14.87
N VAL A 4 -26.54 -19.62 -14.87
CA VAL A 4 -27.09 -18.59 -15.75
C VAL A 4 -26.49 -17.26 -15.29
N LEU A 5 -25.51 -16.76 -16.04
CA LEU A 5 -24.91 -15.46 -15.76
C LEU A 5 -26.00 -14.40 -15.90
N LYS A 6 -26.12 -13.53 -14.88
CA LYS A 6 -27.06 -12.41 -14.92
C LYS A 6 -26.72 -11.50 -16.09
N ASP A 7 -27.75 -10.96 -16.72
CA ASP A 7 -27.59 -9.91 -17.73
C ASP A 7 -26.85 -8.71 -17.09
N MET A 8 -25.65 -8.43 -17.60
CA MET A 8 -24.81 -7.34 -17.12
C MET A 8 -25.46 -5.98 -17.34
N GLY A 9 -26.34 -5.84 -18.35
CA GLY A 9 -27.09 -4.61 -18.62
C GLY A 9 -28.23 -4.36 -17.63
N ALA A 10 -28.65 -5.37 -16.87
CA ALA A 10 -29.69 -5.29 -15.86
C ALA A 10 -29.16 -5.01 -14.44
N LEU A 11 -27.83 -4.89 -14.28
CA LEU A 11 -27.24 -4.56 -12.99
C LEU A 11 -27.44 -3.08 -12.67
N PRO A 12 -27.69 -2.72 -11.39
CA PRO A 12 -27.68 -1.33 -10.98
C PRO A 12 -26.29 -0.74 -11.21
N ALA A 13 -26.25 0.57 -11.49
CA ALA A 13 -25.00 1.30 -11.50
C ALA A 13 -24.28 1.13 -10.16
N PRO A 14 -22.95 0.99 -10.14
CA PRO A 14 -22.20 0.88 -8.89
C PRO A 14 -22.42 2.12 -8.04
N ALA A 15 -22.56 1.92 -6.73
CA ALA A 15 -22.53 3.03 -5.78
C ALA A 15 -21.19 3.79 -5.88
N LYS A 16 -21.23 5.10 -5.68
CA LYS A 16 -20.02 5.93 -5.67
C LYS A 16 -19.20 5.63 -4.42
N ILE A 17 -18.01 5.06 -4.59
CA ILE A 17 -17.01 4.92 -3.53
C ILE A 17 -16.47 6.34 -3.22
N GLN A 18 -16.47 6.72 -1.94
CA GLN A 18 -16.13 8.09 -1.52
C GLN A 18 -14.63 8.24 -1.24
N GLN A 19 -14.12 7.47 -0.28
CA GLN A 19 -12.74 7.53 0.20
C GLN A 19 -12.34 6.19 0.80
N LEU A 20 -11.07 6.06 1.19
CA LEU A 20 -10.63 4.92 1.99
C LEU A 20 -11.42 4.92 3.31
N HIS A 21 -12.11 3.83 3.59
CA HIS A 21 -12.79 3.68 4.88
C HIS A 21 -11.77 3.18 5.91
N HIS A 22 -11.23 1.99 5.70
CA HIS A 22 -10.05 1.51 6.41
C HIS A 22 -9.31 0.43 5.62
N TYR A 23 -8.06 0.16 5.99
CA TYR A 23 -7.34 -1.04 5.61
C TYR A 23 -6.85 -1.75 6.87
N ALA A 24 -7.00 -3.08 6.95
CA ALA A 24 -6.66 -3.86 8.13
C ALA A 24 -5.49 -4.81 7.89
N TYR A 25 -4.53 -4.83 8.81
CA TYR A 25 -3.43 -5.78 8.86
C TYR A 25 -3.56 -6.73 10.06
N ARG A 26 -2.72 -7.75 10.09
CA ARG A 26 -2.46 -8.51 11.31
C ARG A 26 -1.43 -7.76 12.16
N ALA A 27 -1.63 -7.73 13.46
CA ALA A 27 -0.64 -7.33 14.44
C ALA A 27 -0.14 -8.55 15.22
N LYS A 28 1.16 -8.57 15.50
CA LYS A 28 1.77 -9.51 16.45
C LYS A 28 1.43 -9.16 17.89
N ASP A 29 1.48 -7.87 18.22
CA ASP A 29 1.20 -7.34 19.55
C ASP A 29 0.53 -5.96 19.42
N ALA A 30 -0.61 -5.79 20.08
CA ALA A 30 -1.40 -4.56 19.99
C ALA A 30 -0.71 -3.33 20.60
N GLU A 31 0.05 -3.47 21.69
CA GLU A 31 0.71 -2.33 22.34
C GLU A 31 1.98 -1.92 21.57
N GLU A 32 2.77 -2.87 21.08
CA GLU A 32 3.90 -2.62 20.18
C GLU A 32 3.43 -1.87 18.92
N THR A 33 2.30 -2.30 18.36
CA THR A 33 1.67 -1.63 17.21
C THR A 33 1.14 -0.24 17.59
N ARG A 34 0.46 -0.08 18.72
CA ARG A 34 -0.02 1.23 19.20
C ARG A 34 1.13 2.20 19.41
N HIS A 35 2.18 1.79 20.11
CA HIS A 35 3.35 2.62 20.32
C HIS A 35 3.92 3.14 18.99
N PHE A 36 4.05 2.27 17.99
CA PHE A 36 4.54 2.68 16.69
C PHE A 36 3.60 3.67 15.96
N TYR A 37 2.31 3.34 15.82
CA TYR A 37 1.40 4.17 15.02
C TYR A 37 0.96 5.45 15.75
N GLU A 38 0.78 5.41 17.07
CA GLU A 38 0.34 6.55 17.86
C GLU A 38 1.49 7.41 18.37
N ASP A 39 2.46 6.83 19.08
CA ASP A 39 3.52 7.63 19.68
C ASP A 39 4.56 8.07 18.66
N ILE A 40 4.97 7.16 17.76
CA ILE A 40 6.03 7.46 16.78
C ILE A 40 5.45 8.16 15.55
N LEU A 41 4.44 7.59 14.90
CA LEU A 41 3.85 8.19 13.69
C LEU A 41 2.85 9.31 13.98
N GLY A 42 2.30 9.40 15.18
CA GLY A 42 1.37 10.47 15.56
C GLY A 42 -0.08 10.24 15.11
N LEU A 43 -0.46 9.01 14.74
CA LEU A 43 -1.84 8.66 14.38
C LEU A 43 -2.61 8.23 15.64
N PRO A 44 -3.65 8.96 16.08
CA PRO A 44 -4.34 8.63 17.32
C PRO A 44 -5.05 7.28 17.21
N LEU A 45 -4.91 6.44 18.25
CA LEU A 45 -5.77 5.28 18.45
C LEU A 45 -7.19 5.78 18.70
N TYR A 46 -8.11 5.39 17.83
CA TYR A 46 -9.42 6.03 17.75
C TYR A 46 -10.58 5.09 18.08
N HIS A 47 -10.42 3.80 17.78
CA HIS A 47 -11.47 2.81 18.01
C HIS A 47 -10.88 1.43 18.30
N ILE A 48 -11.62 0.63 19.06
CA ILE A 48 -11.26 -0.75 19.42
C ILE A 48 -12.53 -1.61 19.48
N ILE A 49 -12.43 -2.84 18.98
CA ILE A 49 -13.47 -3.85 18.96
C ILE A 49 -12.84 -5.16 19.45
N GLN A 50 -13.53 -5.87 20.32
CA GLN A 50 -13.10 -7.17 20.81
C GLN A 50 -14.23 -8.16 20.63
N SER A 51 -13.90 -9.34 20.10
CA SER A 51 -14.87 -10.41 19.86
C SER A 51 -14.15 -11.76 19.87
N ASP A 52 -14.89 -12.80 20.24
CA ASP A 52 -14.46 -14.20 20.13
C ASP A 52 -14.92 -14.86 18.81
N HIS A 53 -15.79 -14.20 18.06
CA HIS A 53 -16.29 -14.65 16.76
C HIS A 53 -16.18 -13.57 15.69
N VAL A 54 -15.92 -14.00 14.44
CA VAL A 54 -15.91 -13.16 13.25
C VAL A 54 -17.35 -12.86 12.81
N PRO A 55 -17.84 -11.61 12.86
CA PRO A 55 -19.26 -11.32 12.63
C PRO A 55 -19.79 -11.69 11.23
N SER A 56 -18.92 -11.64 10.22
CA SER A 56 -19.29 -11.91 8.82
C SER A 56 -19.36 -13.40 8.48
N THR A 57 -18.61 -14.25 9.18
CA THR A 57 -18.51 -15.70 8.89
C THR A 57 -19.05 -16.57 10.01
N GLY A 58 -19.15 -16.05 11.24
CA GLY A 58 -19.46 -16.81 12.45
C GLY A 58 -18.33 -17.68 12.96
N GLU A 59 -17.13 -17.58 12.37
CA GLU A 59 -15.96 -18.37 12.77
C GLU A 59 -15.49 -17.98 14.18
N TYR A 60 -15.23 -18.98 15.03
CA TYR A 60 -14.58 -18.74 16.32
C TYR A 60 -13.11 -18.43 16.11
N CYS A 61 -12.75 -17.17 16.37
CA CYS A 61 -11.40 -16.65 16.29
C CYS A 61 -11.36 -15.42 17.21
N PRO A 62 -10.88 -15.54 18.45
CA PRO A 62 -10.75 -14.40 19.34
C PRO A 62 -9.73 -13.39 18.84
N TYR A 63 -10.08 -12.11 18.89
CA TYR A 63 -9.21 -11.03 18.45
C TYR A 63 -9.49 -9.72 19.19
N THR A 64 -8.50 -8.84 19.15
CA THR A 64 -8.66 -7.39 19.35
C THR A 64 -8.43 -6.68 18.01
N HIS A 65 -9.41 -5.90 17.58
CA HIS A 65 -9.36 -5.10 16.37
C HIS A 65 -9.31 -3.61 16.72
N PHE A 66 -8.28 -2.90 16.26
CA PHE A 66 -8.01 -1.53 16.70
C PHE A 66 -7.61 -0.63 15.53
N PHE A 67 -7.93 0.66 15.63
CA PHE A 67 -7.94 1.60 14.49
C PHE A 67 -7.19 2.89 14.82
N PHE A 68 -6.28 3.31 13.93
CA PHE A 68 -5.61 4.60 13.98
C PHE A 68 -6.16 5.53 12.91
N ARG A 69 -6.53 6.75 13.29
CA ARG A 69 -7.24 7.68 12.42
C ARG A 69 -6.28 8.59 11.65
N LEU A 70 -6.49 8.71 10.34
CA LEU A 70 -5.83 9.70 9.48
C LEU A 70 -6.57 11.05 9.51
N GLN A 71 -5.93 12.10 9.01
CA GLN A 71 -6.49 13.46 9.03
C GLN A 71 -7.79 13.60 8.22
N ASP A 72 -7.95 12.82 7.15
CA ASP A 72 -9.17 12.78 6.31
C ASP A 72 -10.31 11.94 6.92
N GLY A 73 -10.09 11.33 8.09
CA GLY A 73 -11.04 10.46 8.77
C GLY A 73 -11.04 9.01 8.31
N SER A 74 -10.17 8.62 7.36
CA SER A 74 -9.90 7.21 7.06
C SER A 74 -9.09 6.56 8.20
N PHE A 75 -8.98 5.23 8.19
CA PHE A 75 -8.23 4.49 9.20
C PHE A 75 -7.24 3.50 8.61
N ILE A 76 -6.13 3.30 9.31
CA ILE A 76 -5.38 2.05 9.28
C ILE A 76 -5.75 1.24 10.52
N ALA A 77 -5.96 -0.06 10.36
CA ALA A 77 -6.46 -0.92 11.42
C ALA A 77 -5.64 -2.21 11.52
N PHE A 78 -5.75 -2.87 12.67
CA PHE A 78 -4.99 -4.07 12.97
C PHE A 78 -5.84 -5.09 13.72
N PHE A 79 -5.58 -6.36 13.48
CA PHE A 79 -6.09 -7.49 14.25
C PHE A 79 -4.95 -8.14 15.02
N ASP A 80 -5.00 -8.08 16.34
CA ASP A 80 -4.19 -8.93 17.22
C ASP A 80 -5.01 -10.17 17.55
N LEU A 81 -4.49 -11.35 17.18
CA LEU A 81 -5.16 -12.65 17.40
C LEU A 81 -4.69 -13.36 18.68
N GLY A 82 -3.82 -12.74 19.48
CA GLY A 82 -3.31 -13.27 20.74
C GLY A 82 -2.38 -14.48 20.59
N ASP A 83 -1.67 -14.60 19.46
CA ASP A 83 -0.79 -15.73 19.16
C ASP A 83 0.66 -15.31 18.82
N ASP A 84 1.01 -14.04 19.01
CA ASP A 84 2.35 -13.47 18.86
C ASP A 84 2.96 -13.59 17.44
N GLN A 85 2.13 -13.72 16.38
CA GLN A 85 2.64 -13.89 15.00
C GLN A 85 2.47 -12.65 14.13
N VAL A 86 3.50 -12.38 13.32
CA VAL A 86 3.42 -11.46 12.17
C VAL A 86 2.96 -12.20 10.91
N CYS A 87 2.46 -11.49 9.90
CA CYS A 87 2.21 -12.09 8.59
C CYS A 87 3.52 -12.48 7.90
N GLU A 88 3.56 -13.69 7.34
CA GLU A 88 4.65 -14.06 6.44
C GLU A 88 4.58 -13.23 5.14
N PRO A 89 5.71 -12.70 4.65
CA PRO A 89 5.74 -12.05 3.34
C PRO A 89 5.31 -13.02 2.24
N SER A 90 4.61 -12.50 1.22
CA SER A 90 4.26 -13.29 0.05
C SER A 90 5.53 -13.87 -0.62
N PRO A 91 5.65 -15.21 -0.78
CA PRO A 91 6.91 -15.86 -1.13
C PRO A 91 7.42 -15.53 -2.53
N ASN A 92 6.55 -15.01 -3.41
CA ASN A 92 6.88 -14.62 -4.78
C ASN A 92 6.89 -13.09 -4.98
N THR A 93 6.86 -12.31 -3.89
CA THR A 93 6.76 -10.85 -3.94
C THR A 93 7.99 -10.21 -3.30
N PRO A 94 8.80 -9.44 -4.06
CA PRO A 94 9.90 -8.68 -3.48
C PRO A 94 9.41 -7.73 -2.38
N LYS A 95 10.20 -7.58 -1.30
CA LYS A 95 9.85 -6.77 -0.11
C LYS A 95 9.47 -5.31 -0.39
N TRP A 96 9.81 -4.78 -1.56
CA TRP A 96 9.52 -3.39 -1.93
C TRP A 96 8.19 -3.20 -2.67
N VAL A 97 7.55 -4.28 -3.14
CA VAL A 97 6.36 -4.17 -4.00
C VAL A 97 5.13 -3.79 -3.19
N ASN A 98 4.79 -4.55 -2.15
CA ASN A 98 3.62 -4.25 -1.32
C ASN A 98 4.00 -3.21 -0.27
N HIS A 99 3.28 -2.09 -0.27
CA HIS A 99 3.43 -1.02 0.73
C HIS A 99 2.13 -0.21 0.80
N ILE A 100 1.94 0.50 1.90
CA ILE A 100 0.91 1.53 2.04
C ILE A 100 1.59 2.89 2.20
N SER A 101 1.12 3.88 1.45
CA SER A 101 1.65 5.24 1.47
C SER A 101 0.69 6.20 2.16
N PHE A 102 1.23 7.04 3.04
CA PHE A 102 0.52 8.14 3.68
C PHE A 102 1.11 9.48 3.24
N ARG A 103 0.23 10.43 2.92
CA ARG A 103 0.65 11.76 2.48
C ARG A 103 1.13 12.60 3.67
N VAL A 104 2.25 13.28 3.49
CA VAL A 104 2.65 14.48 4.24
C VAL A 104 2.70 15.67 3.28
N ASP A 105 2.66 16.90 3.80
CA ASP A 105 2.48 18.07 2.95
C ASP A 105 3.76 18.51 2.25
N THR A 106 4.92 18.32 2.88
CA THR A 106 6.20 18.84 2.37
C THR A 106 7.37 17.87 2.47
N ILE A 107 8.42 18.13 1.68
CA ILE A 107 9.69 17.40 1.78
C ILE A 107 10.33 17.60 3.15
N ASP A 108 10.17 18.78 3.77
CA ASP A 108 10.70 19.02 5.10
C ASP A 108 9.95 18.21 6.17
N ASP A 109 8.66 17.92 5.97
CA ASP A 109 7.93 16.97 6.83
C ASP A 109 8.51 15.56 6.70
N LEU A 110 8.87 15.13 5.49
CA LEU A 110 9.58 13.85 5.29
C LEU A 110 10.90 13.80 6.05
N LYS A 111 11.70 14.88 6.00
CA LYS A 111 12.97 14.95 6.75
C LYS A 111 12.75 14.83 8.25
N ARG A 112 11.79 15.58 8.79
CA ARG A 112 11.46 15.52 10.24
C ARG A 112 10.92 14.16 10.65
N MET A 113 10.09 13.53 9.82
CA MET A 113 9.59 12.17 10.08
C MET A 113 10.70 11.13 10.00
N LYS A 114 11.62 11.26 9.03
CA LYS A 114 12.81 10.41 8.93
C LYS A 114 13.65 10.50 10.20
N GLU A 115 14.02 11.71 10.62
CA GLU A 115 14.80 11.93 11.85
C GLU A 115 14.10 11.34 13.08
N ARG A 116 12.78 11.55 13.19
CA ARG A 116 11.97 11.00 14.30
C ARG A 116 11.98 9.46 14.30
N LEU A 117 11.79 8.83 13.15
CA LEU A 117 11.79 7.37 13.01
C LEU A 117 13.17 6.78 13.35
N GLU A 118 14.24 7.36 12.81
CA GLU A 118 15.62 6.94 13.07
C GLU A 118 16.00 7.11 14.55
N ALA A 119 15.51 8.16 15.21
CA ALA A 119 15.69 8.36 16.66
C ALA A 119 15.02 7.27 17.52
N HIS A 120 14.02 6.57 16.99
CA HIS A 120 13.37 5.41 17.63
C HIS A 120 13.93 4.07 17.12
N GLY A 121 15.06 4.08 16.40
CA GLY A 121 15.73 2.88 15.93
C GLY A 121 15.11 2.25 14.67
N VAL A 122 14.22 2.97 13.97
CA VAL A 122 13.64 2.49 12.70
C VAL A 122 14.59 2.80 11.55
N GLU A 123 14.92 1.80 10.74
CA GLU A 123 15.68 2.00 9.51
C GLU A 123 14.82 2.66 8.43
N VAL A 124 15.28 3.80 7.88
CA VAL A 124 14.53 4.58 6.89
C VAL A 124 15.31 4.73 5.58
N LEU A 125 14.72 4.25 4.48
CA LEU A 125 15.22 4.45 3.12
C LEU A 125 14.66 5.75 2.52
N GLY A 126 15.51 6.50 1.82
CA GLY A 126 15.15 7.77 1.17
C GLY A 126 15.80 8.98 1.85
N ILE A 127 15.45 10.20 1.49
CA ILE A 127 14.35 10.60 0.61
C ILE A 127 14.59 10.17 -0.85
N THR A 128 13.60 9.54 -1.46
CA THR A 128 13.64 9.03 -2.85
C THR A 128 12.87 9.96 -3.77
N ASP A 129 13.46 10.33 -4.90
CA ASP A 129 12.87 11.20 -5.93
C ASP A 129 12.08 10.38 -6.97
N HIS A 130 10.79 10.70 -7.13
CA HIS A 130 9.89 10.11 -8.13
C HIS A 130 9.40 11.14 -9.16
N HIS A 131 10.12 12.26 -9.30
CA HIS A 131 9.81 13.46 -10.07
C HIS A 131 8.57 14.23 -9.60
N ILE A 132 7.41 13.55 -9.55
CA ILE A 132 6.12 14.16 -9.19
C ILE A 132 5.83 14.10 -7.69
N PHE A 133 6.62 13.34 -6.92
CA PHE A 133 6.58 13.28 -5.46
C PHE A 133 7.92 12.79 -4.91
N HIS A 134 8.14 13.00 -3.62
CA HIS A 134 9.25 12.43 -2.87
C HIS A 134 8.73 11.51 -1.77
N SER A 135 9.51 10.47 -1.44
CA SER A 135 9.09 9.51 -0.43
C SER A 135 10.21 9.01 0.48
N ILE A 136 9.85 8.60 1.69
CA ILE A 136 10.68 7.73 2.55
C ILE A 136 9.97 6.39 2.76
N TYR A 137 10.74 5.33 2.97
CA TYR A 137 10.24 3.97 3.18
C TYR A 137 10.84 3.34 4.43
N PHE A 138 10.02 2.63 5.19
CA PHE A 138 10.43 1.94 6.42
C PHE A 138 9.48 0.77 6.68
N PHE A 139 9.79 -0.04 7.69
CA PHE A 139 8.93 -1.15 8.11
C PHE A 139 8.38 -0.88 9.51
N ASP A 140 7.13 -1.26 9.73
CA ASP A 140 6.55 -1.30 11.07
C ASP A 140 6.96 -2.59 11.82
N PRO A 141 6.60 -2.73 13.11
CA PRO A 141 6.93 -3.92 13.91
C PRO A 141 6.31 -5.22 13.37
N ASN A 142 5.25 -5.11 12.55
CA ASN A 142 4.55 -6.24 11.95
C ASN A 142 5.13 -6.66 10.59
N GLY A 143 6.20 -5.99 10.13
CA GLY A 143 6.82 -6.24 8.82
C GLY A 143 6.06 -5.63 7.65
N VAL A 144 5.10 -4.73 7.90
CA VAL A 144 4.40 -3.96 6.87
C VAL A 144 5.32 -2.86 6.38
N ARG A 145 5.54 -2.80 5.06
CA ARG A 145 6.28 -1.70 4.45
C ARG A 145 5.39 -0.47 4.37
N LEU A 146 5.84 0.63 4.97
CA LEU A 146 5.20 1.92 4.95
C LEU A 146 5.98 2.88 4.05
N GLU A 147 5.25 3.83 3.49
CA GLU A 147 5.76 4.97 2.74
C GLU A 147 5.16 6.25 3.31
N LEU A 148 5.97 7.28 3.53
CA LEU A 148 5.47 8.65 3.65
C LEU A 148 5.82 9.40 2.37
N THR A 149 4.84 10.08 1.77
CA THR A 149 4.97 10.72 0.47
C THR A 149 4.60 12.20 0.55
N ALA A 150 5.52 13.06 0.08
CA ALA A 150 5.23 14.47 -0.19
C ALA A 150 4.94 14.66 -1.67
N GLN A 151 3.69 15.00 -1.98
CA GLN A 151 3.25 15.26 -3.35
C GLN A 151 3.80 16.61 -3.83
N LEU A 152 4.52 16.60 -4.97
CA LEU A 152 5.04 17.83 -5.57
C LEU A 152 4.19 18.32 -6.73
N ALA A 153 3.66 17.39 -7.53
CA ALA A 153 2.83 17.74 -8.66
C ALA A 153 1.44 18.18 -8.19
N ASP A 154 0.98 19.32 -8.71
CA ASP A 154 -0.34 19.86 -8.40
C ASP A 154 -1.47 19.08 -9.10
N GLU A 155 -2.72 19.44 -8.81
CA GLU A 155 -3.89 18.80 -9.41
C GLU A 155 -3.91 18.89 -10.94
N PHE A 156 -3.42 19.98 -11.51
CA PHE A 156 -3.39 20.16 -12.96
C PHE A 156 -2.37 19.23 -13.61
N GLN A 157 -1.16 19.12 -13.04
CA GLN A 157 -0.13 18.20 -13.48
C GLN A 157 -0.60 16.74 -13.36
N MET A 158 -1.20 16.37 -12.22
CA MET A 158 -1.77 15.03 -12.03
C MET A 158 -2.91 14.74 -13.02
N LEU A 159 -3.73 15.74 -13.35
CA LEU A 159 -4.75 15.61 -14.39
C LEU A 159 -4.12 15.38 -15.77
N GLN A 160 -3.01 16.04 -16.12
CA GLN A 160 -2.32 15.75 -17.39
C GLN A 160 -1.76 14.33 -17.42
N GLU A 161 -1.11 13.87 -16.34
CA GLU A 161 -0.60 12.50 -16.22
C GLU A 161 -1.72 11.47 -16.45
N SER A 162 -2.89 11.69 -15.84
CA SER A 162 -4.02 10.75 -15.94
C SER A 162 -4.54 10.53 -17.38
N LYS A 163 -4.38 11.50 -18.28
CA LYS A 163 -4.86 11.41 -19.67
C LYS A 163 -4.12 10.34 -20.47
N THR A 164 -2.88 10.04 -20.12
CA THR A 164 -2.05 9.07 -20.85
C THR A 164 -1.98 7.70 -20.16
N ALA A 165 -2.45 7.59 -18.92
CA ALA A 165 -2.29 6.39 -18.10
C ALA A 165 -2.83 5.11 -18.77
N HIS A 166 -4.01 5.18 -19.39
CA HIS A 166 -4.61 4.03 -20.09
C HIS A 166 -3.80 3.61 -21.32
N GLU A 167 -3.31 4.55 -22.10
CA GLU A 167 -2.50 4.28 -23.29
C GLU A 167 -1.17 3.63 -22.90
N ARG A 168 -0.48 4.19 -21.91
CA ARG A 168 0.78 3.65 -21.38
C ARG A 168 0.62 2.24 -20.81
N LEU A 169 -0.49 1.95 -20.12
CA LEU A 169 -0.79 0.59 -19.65
C LEU A 169 -1.06 -0.39 -20.80
N LYS A 170 -1.72 0.08 -21.87
CA LYS A 170 -1.96 -0.72 -23.07
C LYS A 170 -0.65 -1.07 -23.77
N GLU A 171 0.29 -0.14 -23.86
CA GLU A 171 1.63 -0.38 -24.41
C GLU A 171 2.39 -1.44 -23.60
N TRP A 172 2.41 -1.32 -22.27
CA TRP A 172 3.00 -2.34 -21.39
C TRP A 172 2.37 -3.72 -21.62
N THR A 173 1.05 -3.78 -21.75
CA THR A 173 0.31 -5.03 -21.97
C THR A 173 0.68 -5.67 -23.30
N ALA A 174 0.65 -4.91 -24.40
CA ALA A 174 1.04 -5.39 -25.72
C ALA A 174 2.50 -5.88 -25.75
N ARG A 175 3.40 -5.15 -25.08
CA ARG A 175 4.80 -5.55 -24.95
C ARG A 175 4.97 -6.84 -24.14
N LYS A 176 4.22 -6.99 -23.06
CA LYS A 176 4.21 -8.20 -22.23
C LYS A 176 3.71 -9.41 -23.01
N GLU A 177 2.70 -9.24 -23.87
CA GLU A 177 2.23 -10.29 -24.77
C GLU A 177 3.30 -10.68 -25.79
N GLN A 178 3.97 -9.71 -26.41
CA GLN A 178 5.07 -9.98 -27.32
C GLN A 178 6.22 -10.72 -26.62
N TRP A 179 6.62 -10.25 -25.44
CA TRP A 179 7.66 -10.90 -24.63
C TRP A 179 7.29 -12.34 -24.26
N ARG A 180 6.02 -12.64 -23.96
CA ARG A 180 5.54 -14.01 -23.73
C ARG A 180 5.70 -14.89 -24.98
N ARG A 181 5.35 -14.37 -26.17
CA ARG A 181 5.54 -15.08 -27.44
C ARG A 181 7.01 -15.36 -27.72
N ASP A 182 7.87 -14.36 -27.54
CA ASP A 182 9.31 -14.50 -27.76
C ASP A 182 9.96 -15.48 -26.78
N ARG A 183 9.53 -15.44 -25.51
CA ARG A 183 9.99 -16.40 -24.49
C ARG A 183 9.55 -17.83 -24.83
N ALA A 184 8.30 -18.02 -25.25
CA ALA A 184 7.80 -19.34 -25.68
C ALA A 184 8.55 -19.86 -26.92
N ALA A 185 8.99 -18.97 -27.81
CA ALA A 185 9.81 -19.31 -28.97
C ALA A 185 11.33 -19.44 -28.66
N GLY A 186 11.75 -19.32 -27.39
CA GLY A 186 13.17 -19.40 -26.99
C GLY A 186 14.01 -18.17 -27.36
N LYS A 187 13.39 -17.07 -27.78
CA LYS A 187 14.05 -15.84 -28.25
C LYS A 187 14.23 -14.77 -27.16
N ALA A 188 13.59 -14.94 -26.01
CA ALA A 188 13.72 -14.01 -24.87
C ALA A 188 14.06 -14.75 -23.57
N ALA A 189 15.30 -14.58 -23.10
CA ALA A 189 15.75 -15.06 -21.79
C ALA A 189 15.75 -13.97 -20.71
N GLN A 190 15.76 -12.70 -21.12
CA GLN A 190 15.88 -11.56 -20.21
C GLN A 190 14.51 -11.10 -19.67
N PRO A 191 14.46 -10.51 -18.47
CA PRO A 191 13.25 -9.92 -17.92
C PRO A 191 12.65 -8.84 -18.84
N LEU A 192 11.33 -8.76 -18.86
CA LEU A 192 10.62 -7.69 -19.55
C LEU A 192 10.97 -6.33 -18.92
N LYS A 193 11.38 -5.38 -19.77
CA LYS A 193 11.66 -3.99 -19.38
C LYS A 193 10.54 -3.05 -19.83
N PRO A 194 10.29 -1.95 -19.11
CA PRO A 194 9.42 -0.87 -19.60
C PRO A 194 10.00 -0.26 -20.88
N GLN A 195 9.17 0.52 -21.58
CA GLN A 195 9.60 1.20 -22.82
C GLN A 195 10.46 2.42 -22.51
N GLN A 196 10.15 3.13 -21.42
CA GLN A 196 10.89 4.26 -20.89
C GLN A 196 10.94 4.15 -19.36
N ASN A 197 12.03 4.63 -18.76
CA ASN A 197 12.11 4.80 -17.32
C ASN A 197 11.53 6.17 -16.95
N ASP A 198 10.52 6.18 -16.09
CA ASP A 198 9.87 7.42 -15.63
C ASP A 198 10.58 8.08 -14.45
N ARG A 199 11.58 7.39 -13.89
CA ARG A 199 12.27 7.78 -12.65
C ARG A 199 13.76 8.02 -12.96
N PRO A 200 14.45 8.84 -12.15
CA PRO A 200 15.90 8.94 -12.24
C PRO A 200 16.52 7.55 -12.15
N GLU A 201 17.53 7.27 -12.97
CA GLU A 201 18.28 6.04 -12.79
C GLU A 201 19.00 6.08 -11.45
N PHE A 202 18.92 4.99 -10.69
CA PHE A 202 19.63 4.87 -9.43
C PHE A 202 21.14 4.94 -9.70
N SER A 203 21.75 6.08 -9.37
CA SER A 203 23.20 6.21 -9.34
C SER A 203 23.70 5.61 -8.03
N LYS A 204 24.52 4.56 -8.13
CA LYS A 204 25.17 3.93 -6.98
C LYS A 204 26.18 4.85 -6.32
#